data_AF-A0AAV2A0G1-F1
#
_entry.id   AF-A0AAV2A0G1-F1
#
_cell.length_a   1.000
_cell.length_b   1.000
_cell.length_c   1.000
_cell.angle_alpha   90.00
_cell.angle_beta   90.00
_cell.angle_gamma   90.00
#
_symmetry.space_group_name_H-M   'P 1'
#
loop_
_entity.id
_entity.type
_entity.pdbx_description
1 polymer ?
#
loop_
_entity_poly.entity_id
_entity_poly.type
_entity_poly.pdbx_seq_one_letter_code
_entity_poly.pdbx_strand_id
1 'polypeptide(L)'
;MAVLSKIAGISLPYNCYEIGHTWHPDCNTAALTLGASAFQEGLKIYFPLYLITLFLRGKLSLNACLNVLTNTFTSSAFLGFHGLGVFLFHCLLRRLFGRYYFLSYFYIPSFITSFLALMIERKNRRLPLAIYVTNVATETILRMATTRGIVKPVPNAEVYLFSVLMAINMYITNFHRKYGYSEDVVSSIFKFILGDNEARKNAKSQQKENLSRCSGYSLLEKAVSCGMRLREEVETSFLQRMWSTIRHSSCPHEYSCFFYCLQGFLRPFLMGYVALSASRCISLGRKLISDPSLLFSLLSEKRNLSLGLFLGGFGATFRLLRRHLTI
;
A
#
# COMPACT_ATOMS: atom_id res chain seq x y z
N MET A 1 -2.51 -24.40 -23.43
CA MET A 1 -2.63 -23.80 -24.79
C MET A 1 -3.89 -24.25 -25.53
N ALA A 2 -4.26 -25.54 -25.54
CA ALA A 2 -5.45 -26.03 -26.26
C ALA A 2 -6.82 -25.51 -25.75
N VAL A 3 -6.97 -25.27 -24.44
CA VAL A 3 -8.23 -24.76 -23.85
C VAL A 3 -8.47 -23.28 -24.18
N LEU A 4 -7.40 -22.47 -24.19
CA LEU A 4 -7.47 -21.04 -24.55
C LEU A 4 -7.88 -20.83 -26.02
N SER A 5 -7.45 -21.73 -26.92
CA SER A 5 -7.86 -21.69 -28.35
C SER A 5 -9.36 -21.97 -28.53
N LYS A 6 -9.93 -22.92 -27.78
CA LYS A 6 -11.38 -23.18 -27.80
C LYS A 6 -12.21 -22.00 -27.24
N ILE A 7 -11.69 -21.31 -26.23
CA ILE A 7 -12.34 -20.13 -25.63
C ILE A 7 -12.23 -18.90 -26.55
N ALA A 8 -11.11 -18.76 -27.29
CA ALA A 8 -10.93 -17.69 -28.26
C ALA A 8 -11.90 -17.77 -29.45
N GLY A 9 -12.39 -18.97 -29.79
CA GLY A 9 -13.37 -19.17 -30.87
C GLY A 9 -14.83 -18.85 -30.49
N ILE A 10 -15.14 -18.63 -29.21
CA ILE A 10 -16.49 -18.28 -28.77
C ILE A 10 -16.67 -16.76 -28.93
N SER A 11 -17.26 -16.36 -30.05
CA SER A 11 -17.64 -14.98 -30.29
C SER A 11 -18.98 -14.66 -29.64
N LEU A 12 -19.05 -13.56 -28.88
CA LEU A 12 -20.29 -13.06 -28.29
C LEU A 12 -20.99 -12.13 -29.31
N PRO A 13 -22.23 -12.42 -29.72
CA PRO A 13 -22.94 -11.67 -30.76
C PRO A 13 -23.59 -10.37 -30.27
N TYR A 14 -23.27 -9.92 -29.05
CA TYR A 14 -23.85 -8.74 -28.43
C TYR A 14 -23.15 -7.44 -28.86
N ASN A 15 -23.84 -6.32 -28.74
CA ASN A 15 -23.28 -4.98 -28.97
C ASN A 15 -22.56 -4.44 -27.73
N CYS A 16 -21.88 -3.30 -27.86
CA CYS A 16 -21.11 -2.70 -26.76
C CYS A 16 -21.99 -2.14 -25.62
N TYR A 17 -23.20 -1.72 -25.94
CA TYR A 17 -24.18 -1.23 -24.98
C TYR A 17 -24.69 -2.37 -24.07
N GLU A 18 -25.03 -3.52 -24.65
CA GLU A 18 -25.59 -4.68 -23.95
C GLU A 18 -24.65 -5.31 -22.92
N ILE A 19 -23.33 -5.19 -23.11
CA ILE A 19 -22.35 -5.84 -22.23
C ILE A 19 -21.45 -4.87 -21.48
N GLY A 20 -21.12 -3.73 -22.09
CA GLY A 20 -20.12 -2.81 -21.56
C GLY A 20 -20.75 -1.64 -20.83
N HIS A 21 -21.60 -0.89 -21.51
CA HIS A 21 -22.08 0.41 -21.04
C HIS A 21 -23.60 0.54 -21.02
N THR A 22 -24.25 -0.38 -20.31
CA THR A 22 -25.73 -0.52 -20.24
C THR A 22 -26.47 0.72 -19.70
N TRP A 23 -25.77 1.65 -19.06
CA TRP A 23 -26.35 2.88 -18.52
C TRP A 23 -26.55 3.99 -19.57
N HIS A 24 -25.89 3.93 -20.73
CA HIS A 24 -26.08 4.93 -21.79
C HIS A 24 -25.77 4.35 -23.18
N PRO A 25 -26.66 4.51 -24.19
CA PRO A 25 -26.49 3.92 -25.51
C PRO A 25 -25.27 4.46 -26.27
N ASP A 26 -24.95 5.74 -26.12
CA ASP A 26 -23.78 6.34 -26.78
C ASP A 26 -22.47 5.98 -26.07
N CYS A 27 -21.54 5.36 -26.79
CA CYS A 27 -20.24 4.94 -26.28
C CYS A 27 -19.41 6.11 -25.73
N ASN A 28 -19.40 7.24 -26.45
CA ASN A 28 -18.60 8.41 -26.07
C ASN A 28 -19.15 9.03 -24.77
N THR A 29 -20.46 9.21 -24.71
CA THR A 29 -21.13 9.73 -23.51
C THR A 29 -20.93 8.80 -22.34
N ALA A 30 -21.14 7.49 -22.51
CA ALA A 30 -20.93 6.52 -21.45
C ALA A 30 -19.51 6.56 -20.87
N ALA A 31 -18.49 6.59 -21.73
CA ALA A 31 -17.09 6.66 -21.32
C ALA A 31 -16.74 8.01 -20.66
N LEU A 32 -17.23 9.13 -21.20
CA LEU A 32 -17.02 10.46 -20.63
C LEU A 32 -17.68 10.61 -19.27
N THR A 33 -18.92 10.13 -19.11
CA THR A 33 -19.64 10.17 -17.83
C THR A 33 -18.90 9.37 -16.76
N LEU A 34 -18.43 8.16 -17.08
CA LEU A 34 -17.67 7.37 -16.12
C LEU A 34 -16.31 8.01 -15.81
N GLY A 35 -15.59 8.49 -16.82
CA GLY A 35 -14.31 9.16 -16.64
C GLY A 35 -14.42 10.43 -15.80
N ALA A 36 -15.45 11.26 -16.03
CA ALA A 36 -15.71 12.46 -15.25
C ALA A 36 -16.08 12.12 -13.79
N SER A 37 -16.92 11.11 -13.59
CA SER A 37 -17.28 10.63 -12.25
C SER A 37 -16.05 10.11 -11.49
N ALA A 38 -15.25 9.27 -12.14
CA ALA A 38 -14.01 8.74 -11.57
C ALA A 38 -12.97 9.84 -11.28
N PHE A 39 -12.87 10.86 -12.13
CA PHE A 39 -12.04 12.03 -11.89
C PHE A 39 -12.51 12.80 -10.64
N GLN A 40 -13.82 13.04 -10.51
CA GLN A 40 -14.41 13.73 -9.36
C GLN A 40 -14.18 12.97 -8.05
N GLU A 41 -14.36 11.65 -8.05
CA GLU A 41 -14.04 10.81 -6.89
C GLU A 41 -12.53 10.81 -6.59
N GLY A 42 -11.69 10.83 -7.64
CA GLY A 42 -10.25 11.03 -7.51
C GLY A 42 -9.91 12.31 -6.74
N LEU A 43 -10.54 13.44 -7.07
CA LEU A 43 -10.32 14.70 -6.37
C LEU A 43 -10.68 14.58 -4.88
N LYS A 44 -11.83 13.96 -4.56
CA LYS A 44 -12.29 13.77 -3.17
C LYS A 44 -11.32 12.93 -2.33
N ILE A 45 -10.64 11.96 -2.93
CA ILE A 45 -9.70 11.08 -2.23
C ILE A 45 -8.30 11.70 -2.15
N TYR A 46 -7.78 12.20 -3.28
CA TYR A 46 -6.38 12.62 -3.39
C TYR A 46 -6.14 14.00 -2.78
N PHE A 47 -7.10 14.92 -2.89
CA PHE A 47 -6.96 16.26 -2.32
C PHE A 47 -6.69 16.24 -0.81
N PRO A 48 -7.54 15.63 0.05
CA PRO A 48 -7.28 15.59 1.49
C PRO A 48 -6.00 14.82 1.82
N LEU A 49 -5.70 13.74 1.09
CA LEU A 49 -4.48 12.98 1.29
C LEU A 49 -3.24 13.87 1.09
N TYR A 50 -3.14 14.60 -0.02
CA TYR A 50 -2.01 15.50 -0.29
C TYR A 50 -1.98 16.70 0.66
N LEU A 51 -3.15 17.20 1.05
CA LEU A 51 -3.24 18.29 2.01
C LEU A 51 -2.69 17.88 3.39
N ILE A 52 -3.02 16.69 3.89
CA ILE A 52 -2.45 16.15 5.12
C ILE A 52 -0.92 16.07 5.02
N THR A 53 -0.37 15.64 3.88
CA THR A 53 1.10 15.59 3.69
C THR A 53 1.76 16.95 3.79
N LEU A 54 1.06 17.99 3.31
CA LEU A 54 1.58 19.35 3.34
C LEU A 54 1.64 19.86 4.78
N PHE A 55 0.58 19.61 5.56
CA PHE A 55 0.54 19.94 6.98
C PHE A 55 1.61 19.19 7.79
N LEU A 56 1.78 17.89 7.55
CA LEU A 56 2.81 17.09 8.21
C LEU A 56 4.24 17.56 7.90
N ARG A 57 4.47 18.20 6.75
CA ARG A 57 5.77 18.77 6.37
C ARG A 57 6.05 20.13 7.00
N GLY A 58 5.04 20.81 7.54
CA GLY A 58 5.18 22.11 8.21
C GLY A 58 5.67 23.27 7.33
N LYS A 59 5.81 23.08 6.01
CA LYS A 59 6.31 24.08 5.07
C LYS A 59 5.20 24.56 4.15
N LEU A 60 4.49 25.60 4.58
CA LEU A 60 3.41 26.24 3.83
C LEU A 60 3.98 27.33 2.92
N SER A 61 4.42 26.94 1.72
CA SER A 61 4.78 27.89 0.67
C SER A 61 3.76 27.83 -0.48
N LEU A 62 3.61 28.93 -1.22
CA LEU A 62 2.72 28.99 -2.40
C LEU A 62 3.08 27.89 -3.40
N ASN A 63 4.39 27.68 -3.65
CA ASN A 63 4.89 26.61 -4.49
C ASN A 63 4.52 25.21 -3.97
N ALA A 64 4.51 25.00 -2.66
CA ALA A 64 4.08 23.73 -2.07
C ALA A 64 2.58 23.48 -2.25
N CYS A 65 1.76 24.53 -2.14
CA CYS A 65 0.31 24.46 -2.40
C CYS A 65 0.02 24.16 -3.88
N LEU A 66 0.68 24.86 -4.81
CA LEU A 66 0.55 24.57 -6.25
C LEU A 66 0.96 23.14 -6.58
N ASN A 67 2.06 22.65 -5.99
CA ASN A 67 2.46 21.26 -6.14
C ASN A 67 1.39 20.29 -5.64
N VAL A 68 0.72 20.56 -4.51
CA VAL A 68 -0.40 19.74 -4.01
C VAL A 68 -1.54 19.73 -5.01
N LEU A 69 -1.91 20.88 -5.57
CA LEU A 69 -2.99 20.97 -6.56
C LEU A 69 -2.63 20.20 -7.85
N THR A 70 -1.44 20.40 -8.40
CA THR A 70 -0.95 19.67 -9.57
C THR A 70 -0.93 18.17 -9.31
N ASN A 71 -0.39 17.74 -8.17
CA ASN A 71 -0.32 16.33 -7.78
C ASN A 71 -1.71 15.69 -7.62
N THR A 72 -2.64 16.43 -7.04
CA THR A 72 -4.04 16.02 -6.88
C THR A 72 -4.70 15.87 -8.25
N PHE A 73 -4.55 16.88 -9.11
CA PHE A 73 -5.10 16.87 -10.46
C PHE A 73 -4.53 15.70 -11.28
N THR A 74 -3.20 15.50 -11.28
CA THR A 74 -2.56 14.40 -12.02
C THR A 74 -3.07 13.02 -11.56
N SER A 75 -3.21 12.81 -10.25
CA SER A 75 -3.68 11.52 -9.71
C SER A 75 -5.17 11.29 -10.01
N SER A 76 -5.96 12.38 -10.03
CA SER A 76 -7.37 12.34 -10.40
C SER A 76 -7.54 12.12 -11.91
N ALA A 77 -6.70 12.73 -12.73
CA ALA A 77 -6.64 12.54 -14.18
C ALA A 77 -6.25 11.11 -14.54
N PHE A 78 -5.30 10.51 -13.80
CA PHE A 78 -4.98 9.09 -13.91
C PHE A 78 -6.23 8.20 -13.73
N LEU A 79 -6.99 8.43 -12.65
CA LEU A 79 -8.18 7.64 -12.34
C LEU A 79 -9.33 7.89 -13.33
N GLY A 80 -9.56 9.15 -13.70
CA GLY A 80 -10.56 9.54 -14.69
C GLY A 80 -10.26 8.97 -16.08
N PHE A 81 -9.00 9.04 -16.52
CA PHE A 81 -8.56 8.44 -17.77
C PHE A 81 -8.69 6.92 -17.74
N HIS A 82 -8.45 6.27 -16.60
CA HIS A 82 -8.66 4.82 -16.47
C HIS A 82 -10.13 4.45 -16.69
N GLY A 83 -11.08 5.15 -16.05
CA GLY A 83 -12.51 4.91 -16.25
C GLY A 83 -12.96 5.17 -17.70
N LEU A 84 -12.50 6.28 -18.29
CA LEU A 84 -12.80 6.64 -19.68
C LEU A 84 -12.20 5.65 -20.69
N GLY A 85 -10.94 5.28 -20.51
CA GLY A 85 -10.19 4.45 -21.44
C GLY A 85 -10.75 3.04 -21.54
N VAL A 86 -11.17 2.43 -20.43
CA VAL A 86 -11.67 1.05 -20.41
C VAL A 86 -12.84 0.91 -21.39
N PHE A 87 -13.81 1.84 -21.36
CA PHE A 87 -14.97 1.78 -22.24
C PHE A 87 -14.70 2.28 -23.65
N LEU A 88 -13.84 3.30 -23.83
CA LEU A 88 -13.43 3.71 -25.17
C LEU A 88 -12.73 2.58 -25.93
N PHE A 89 -11.73 1.95 -25.32
CA PHE A 89 -11.02 0.84 -25.95
C PHE A 89 -11.91 -0.39 -26.10
N HIS A 90 -12.80 -0.67 -25.14
CA HIS A 90 -13.78 -1.75 -25.26
C HIS A 90 -14.67 -1.57 -26.50
N CYS A 91 -15.23 -0.37 -26.70
CA CYS A 91 -16.07 -0.08 -27.87
C CYS A 91 -15.26 -0.03 -29.17
N LEU A 92 -14.04 0.50 -29.12
CA LEU A 92 -13.14 0.55 -30.29
C LEU A 92 -12.77 -0.86 -30.75
N LEU A 93 -12.36 -1.75 -29.84
CA LEU A 93 -12.06 -3.14 -30.18
C LEU A 93 -13.28 -3.85 -30.76
N ARG A 94 -14.49 -3.57 -30.25
CA ARG A 94 -15.74 -4.12 -30.81
C ARG A 94 -16.02 -3.65 -32.24
N ARG A 95 -15.71 -2.38 -32.55
CA ARG A 95 -15.82 -1.82 -33.91
C ARG A 95 -14.77 -2.41 -34.84
N LEU A 96 -13.54 -2.60 -34.37
CA LEU A 96 -12.44 -3.17 -35.16
C LEU A 96 -12.65 -4.66 -35.47
N PHE A 97 -13.07 -5.44 -34.49
CA PHE A 97 -13.21 -6.89 -34.64
C PHE A 97 -14.59 -7.34 -35.11
N GLY A 98 -15.59 -6.45 -35.11
CA GLY A 98 -16.96 -6.76 -35.53
C GLY A 98 -17.70 -7.75 -34.62
N ARG A 99 -17.06 -8.33 -33.60
CA ARG A 99 -17.62 -9.18 -32.53
C ARG A 99 -16.77 -9.07 -31.25
N TYR A 100 -17.31 -9.49 -30.10
CA TYR A 100 -16.51 -9.68 -28.89
C TYR A 100 -15.94 -11.09 -28.85
N TYR A 101 -14.69 -11.18 -28.43
CA TYR A 101 -14.00 -12.42 -28.07
C TYR A 101 -13.63 -12.35 -26.59
N PHE A 102 -13.37 -13.50 -25.96
CA PHE A 102 -13.08 -13.56 -24.53
C PHE A 102 -12.02 -12.55 -24.05
N LEU A 103 -10.92 -12.39 -24.81
CA LEU A 103 -9.85 -11.45 -24.47
C LEU A 103 -10.16 -10.00 -24.88
N SER A 104 -10.83 -9.80 -26.01
CA SER A 104 -11.19 -8.45 -26.49
C SER A 104 -12.34 -7.83 -25.70
N TYR A 105 -13.12 -8.65 -24.98
CA TYR A 105 -14.23 -8.20 -24.15
C TYR A 105 -13.77 -7.22 -23.06
N PHE A 106 -12.79 -7.58 -22.23
CA PHE A 106 -12.35 -6.70 -21.14
C PHE A 106 -10.86 -6.75 -20.84
N TYR A 107 -10.18 -7.86 -21.14
CA TYR A 107 -8.76 -8.00 -20.83
C TYR A 107 -7.88 -7.03 -21.62
N ILE A 108 -7.98 -7.04 -22.96
CA ILE A 108 -7.16 -6.15 -23.82
C ILE A 108 -7.49 -4.67 -23.58
N PRO A 109 -8.77 -4.24 -23.55
CA PRO A 109 -9.11 -2.84 -23.25
C PRO A 109 -8.56 -2.37 -21.89
N SER A 110 -8.69 -3.19 -20.85
CA SER A 110 -8.19 -2.86 -19.52
C SER A 110 -6.65 -2.80 -19.47
N PHE A 111 -5.96 -3.69 -20.21
CA PHE A 111 -4.51 -3.69 -20.28
C PHE A 111 -3.97 -2.41 -20.95
N ILE A 112 -4.49 -2.07 -22.14
CA ILE A 112 -4.11 -0.86 -22.87
C ILE A 112 -4.39 0.37 -22.01
N THR A 113 -5.58 0.44 -21.43
CA THR A 113 -5.98 1.57 -20.59
C THR A 113 -5.08 1.71 -19.37
N SER A 114 -4.80 0.62 -18.65
CA SER A 114 -3.95 0.66 -17.46
C SER A 114 -2.52 1.09 -17.80
N PHE A 115 -1.97 0.64 -18.93
CA PHE A 115 -0.66 1.06 -19.40
C PHE A 115 -0.61 2.57 -19.73
N LEU A 116 -1.60 3.08 -20.47
CA LEU A 116 -1.69 4.49 -20.82
C LEU A 116 -1.98 5.38 -19.59
N ALA A 117 -2.85 4.93 -18.69
CA ALA A 117 -3.11 5.62 -17.44
C ALA A 117 -1.83 5.75 -16.60
N LEU A 118 -1.04 4.67 -16.49
CA LEU A 118 0.25 4.72 -15.79
C LEU A 118 1.24 5.74 -16.37
N MET A 119 1.12 6.11 -17.65
CA MET A 119 1.92 7.18 -18.23
C MET A 119 1.53 8.57 -17.71
N ILE A 120 0.25 8.79 -17.40
CA ILE A 120 -0.27 10.02 -16.79
C ILE A 120 0.19 10.15 -15.34
N GLU A 121 0.18 9.04 -14.59
CA GLU A 121 0.57 9.06 -13.19
C GLU A 121 2.07 9.38 -13.00
N ARG A 122 2.40 10.06 -11.89
CA ARG A 122 3.76 10.48 -11.56
C ARG A 122 4.64 9.27 -11.27
N LYS A 123 5.89 9.32 -11.76
CA LYS A 123 6.88 8.23 -11.62
C LYS A 123 7.04 7.72 -10.18
N ASN A 124 6.97 8.64 -9.21
CA ASN A 124 7.08 8.33 -7.77
C ASN A 124 5.95 7.43 -7.24
N ARG A 125 4.74 7.59 -7.78
CA ARG A 125 3.52 6.88 -7.33
C ARG A 125 3.30 5.54 -8.01
N ARG A 126 3.93 5.30 -9.17
CA ARG A 126 3.73 4.09 -9.98
C ARG A 126 4.12 2.81 -9.24
N LEU A 127 5.24 2.81 -8.52
CA LEU A 127 5.71 1.63 -7.78
C LEU A 127 4.80 1.29 -6.58
N PRO A 128 4.48 2.22 -5.66
CA PRO A 128 3.51 1.96 -4.59
C PRO A 128 2.14 1.50 -5.12
N LEU A 129 1.67 2.09 -6.22
CA LEU A 129 0.42 1.71 -6.85
C LEU A 129 0.47 0.29 -7.43
N ALA A 130 1.56 -0.07 -8.12
CA ALA A 130 1.75 -1.42 -8.65
C ALA A 130 1.76 -2.48 -7.54
N ILE A 131 2.44 -2.21 -6.43
CA ILE A 131 2.46 -3.12 -5.26
C ILE A 131 1.06 -3.29 -4.70
N TYR A 132 0.32 -2.20 -4.53
CA TYR A 132 -1.06 -2.23 -4.03
C TYR A 132 -1.98 -3.03 -4.95
N VAL A 133 -2.00 -2.74 -6.26
CA VAL A 133 -2.89 -3.40 -7.22
C VAL A 133 -2.51 -4.88 -7.40
N THR A 134 -1.23 -5.23 -7.36
CA THR A 134 -0.78 -6.63 -7.41
C THR A 134 -1.32 -7.42 -6.22
N ASN A 135 -1.34 -6.81 -5.04
CA ASN A 135 -1.92 -7.44 -3.86
C ASN A 135 -3.43 -7.67 -4.02
N VAL A 136 -4.18 -6.63 -4.42
CA VAL A 136 -5.63 -6.72 -4.65
C VAL A 136 -5.95 -7.78 -5.73
N ALA A 137 -5.14 -7.85 -6.79
CA ALA A 137 -5.30 -8.84 -7.84
C ALA A 137 -5.11 -10.27 -7.32
N THR A 138 -4.08 -10.51 -6.50
CA THR A 138 -3.80 -11.84 -5.97
C THR A 138 -4.88 -12.29 -4.98
N GLU A 139 -5.37 -11.36 -4.14
CA GLU A 139 -6.52 -11.61 -3.27
C GLU A 139 -7.78 -11.99 -4.07
N THR A 140 -8.04 -11.28 -5.15
CA THR A 140 -9.16 -11.56 -6.06
C THR A 140 -9.03 -12.96 -6.68
N ILE A 141 -7.83 -13.35 -7.11
CA ILE A 141 -7.54 -14.69 -7.64
C ILE A 141 -7.82 -15.76 -6.58
N LEU A 142 -7.38 -15.55 -5.34
CA LEU A 142 -7.60 -16.49 -4.25
C LEU A 142 -9.08 -16.65 -3.91
N ARG A 143 -9.83 -15.54 -3.86
CA ARG A 143 -11.29 -15.57 -3.66
C ARG A 143 -11.98 -16.32 -4.78
N MET A 144 -11.64 -16.04 -6.04
CA MET A 144 -12.17 -16.77 -7.19
C MET A 144 -11.84 -18.28 -7.13
N ALA A 145 -10.63 -18.65 -6.73
CA ALA A 145 -10.22 -20.04 -6.59
C ALA A 145 -10.99 -20.76 -5.45
N THR A 146 -11.27 -20.05 -4.36
CA THR A 146 -12.05 -20.56 -3.23
C THR A 146 -13.52 -20.78 -3.63
N THR A 147 -14.14 -19.82 -4.30
CA THR A 147 -15.53 -19.94 -4.79
C THR A 147 -15.69 -21.08 -5.80
N ARG A 148 -14.65 -21.40 -6.56
CA ARG A 148 -14.64 -22.50 -7.53
C ARG A 148 -14.26 -23.86 -6.91
N GLY A 149 -14.01 -23.93 -5.61
CA GLY A 149 -13.64 -25.16 -4.91
C GLY A 149 -12.22 -25.66 -5.22
N ILE A 150 -11.36 -24.85 -5.83
CA ILE A 150 -9.97 -25.21 -6.16
C ILE A 150 -9.10 -25.18 -4.89
N VAL A 151 -9.34 -24.20 -4.03
CA VAL A 151 -8.60 -24.00 -2.77
C VAL A 151 -9.59 -24.03 -1.61
N LYS A 152 -9.24 -24.72 -0.52
CA LYS A 152 -10.06 -24.72 0.69
C LYS A 152 -10.02 -23.33 1.35
N PRO A 153 -11.15 -22.82 1.88
CA PRO A 153 -11.16 -21.54 2.57
C PRO A 153 -10.28 -21.63 3.83
N VAL A 154 -9.23 -20.79 3.89
CA VAL A 154 -8.36 -20.67 5.06
C VAL A 154 -8.72 -19.38 5.80
N PRO A 155 -8.89 -19.40 7.13
CA PRO A 155 -9.15 -18.18 7.90
C PRO A 155 -7.99 -17.19 7.73
N ASN A 156 -8.32 -15.92 7.48
CA ASN A 156 -7.34 -14.83 7.29
C ASN A 156 -6.35 -15.05 6.14
N ALA A 157 -6.67 -15.87 5.13
CA ALA A 157 -5.78 -16.15 4.01
C ALA A 157 -5.27 -14.88 3.29
N GLU A 158 -6.13 -13.85 3.22
CA GLU A 158 -5.83 -12.55 2.63
C GLU A 158 -4.71 -11.81 3.37
N VAL A 159 -4.66 -11.94 4.70
CA VAL A 159 -3.62 -11.36 5.55
C VAL A 159 -2.30 -12.05 5.29
N TYR A 160 -2.26 -13.39 5.28
CA TYR A 160 -1.04 -14.14 5.00
C TYR A 160 -0.51 -13.85 3.60
N LEU A 161 -1.41 -13.82 2.61
CA LEU A 161 -1.09 -13.50 1.23
C LEU A 161 -0.50 -12.08 1.12
N PHE A 162 -1.14 -11.09 1.75
CA PHE A 162 -0.63 -9.72 1.80
C PHE A 162 0.77 -9.66 2.44
N SER A 163 0.96 -10.32 3.58
CA SER A 163 2.25 -10.31 4.28
C SER A 163 3.37 -10.88 3.42
N VAL A 164 3.14 -12.03 2.77
CA VAL A 164 4.13 -12.69 1.90
C VAL A 164 4.39 -11.87 0.64
N LEU A 165 3.35 -11.43 -0.06
CA LEU A 165 3.49 -10.65 -1.29
C LEU A 165 4.19 -9.32 -1.04
N MET A 166 3.83 -8.61 0.02
CA MET A 166 4.47 -7.36 0.37
C MET A 166 5.94 -7.60 0.71
N ALA A 167 6.25 -8.66 1.45
CA ALA A 167 7.63 -9.00 1.76
C ALA A 167 8.48 -9.31 0.51
N ILE A 168 7.93 -10.05 -0.45
CA ILE A 168 8.57 -10.33 -1.75
C ILE A 168 8.76 -9.05 -2.54
N ASN A 169 7.72 -8.22 -2.66
CA ASN A 169 7.80 -6.94 -3.37
C ASN A 169 8.88 -6.03 -2.76
N MET A 170 8.95 -5.97 -1.43
CA MET A 170 9.97 -5.20 -0.72
C MET A 170 11.38 -5.74 -0.87
N TYR A 171 11.54 -7.06 -0.98
CA TYR A 171 12.83 -7.66 -1.33
C TYR A 171 13.27 -7.23 -2.73
N ILE A 172 12.37 -7.30 -3.72
CA ILE A 172 12.64 -6.92 -5.12
C ILE A 172 12.96 -5.43 -5.24
N THR A 173 12.20 -4.55 -4.57
CA THR A 173 12.45 -3.10 -4.61
C THR A 173 13.76 -2.71 -3.95
N ASN A 174 14.13 -3.36 -2.85
CA ASN A 174 15.41 -3.13 -2.18
C ASN A 174 16.60 -3.69 -2.99
N PHE A 175 16.40 -4.79 -3.72
CA PHE A 175 17.41 -5.36 -4.61
C PHE A 175 17.67 -4.44 -5.83
N HIS A 176 16.61 -3.89 -6.43
CA HIS A 176 16.68 -2.92 -7.52
C HIS A 176 16.97 -1.49 -7.02
N ARG A 177 18.15 -1.30 -6.40
CA ARG A 177 18.76 -0.05 -5.86
C ARG A 177 18.51 1.27 -6.64
N LYS A 178 18.07 1.21 -7.90
CA LYS A 178 17.82 2.34 -8.80
C LYS A 178 16.41 2.96 -8.67
N TYR A 179 15.44 2.24 -8.11
CA TYR A 179 14.02 2.64 -7.99
C TYR A 179 13.55 2.70 -6.53
N GLY A 180 14.41 3.14 -5.61
CA GLY A 180 14.09 3.24 -4.20
C GLY A 180 12.84 4.09 -3.92
N TYR A 181 12.20 3.81 -2.79
CA TYR A 181 10.96 4.44 -2.33
C TYR A 181 11.00 5.98 -2.41
N SER A 182 10.07 6.54 -3.19
CA SER A 182 9.79 7.96 -3.32
C SER A 182 9.40 8.62 -1.99
N GLU A 183 9.37 9.96 -1.94
CA GLU A 183 8.88 10.73 -0.79
C GLU A 183 7.34 10.85 -0.72
N ASP A 184 6.63 9.75 -1.02
CA ASP A 184 5.18 9.69 -0.90
C ASP A 184 4.78 9.16 0.49
N VAL A 185 3.58 9.52 0.98
CA VAL A 185 3.06 9.09 2.30
C VAL A 185 3.11 7.59 2.49
N VAL A 186 2.71 6.84 1.47
CA VAL A 186 2.66 5.38 1.51
C VAL A 186 4.07 4.82 1.70
N SER A 187 5.03 5.35 0.96
CA SER A 187 6.45 5.05 1.13
C SER A 187 6.97 5.47 2.50
N SER A 188 6.57 6.64 3.02
CA SER A 188 6.92 7.10 4.37
C SER A 188 6.33 6.21 5.45
N ILE A 189 5.09 5.73 5.29
CA ILE A 189 4.44 4.76 6.19
C ILE A 189 5.21 3.44 6.15
N PHE A 190 5.57 2.93 4.97
CA PHE A 190 6.37 1.71 4.85
C PHE A 190 7.76 1.86 5.47
N LYS A 191 8.46 2.98 5.22
CA LYS A 191 9.74 3.33 5.86
C LYS A 191 9.63 3.37 7.38
N PHE A 192 8.57 4.00 7.88
CA PHE A 192 8.31 4.16 9.29
C PHE A 192 7.98 2.84 9.99
N ILE A 193 7.18 1.98 9.35
CA ILE A 193 6.82 0.64 9.87
C ILE A 193 8.08 -0.25 9.92
N LEU A 194 8.91 -0.26 8.89
CA LEU A 194 9.98 -1.25 8.75
C LEU A 194 11.34 -0.78 9.29
N GLY A 195 11.50 0.53 9.41
CA GLY A 195 12.69 1.21 9.92
C GLY A 195 13.63 1.68 8.82
N ASP A 196 14.29 2.82 9.07
CA ASP A 196 15.18 3.49 8.10
C ASP A 196 16.37 2.63 7.66
N ASN A 197 16.79 1.68 8.49
CA ASN A 197 17.87 0.73 8.17
C ASN A 197 17.52 -0.20 7.00
N GLU A 198 16.23 -0.41 6.73
CA GLU A 198 15.75 -1.30 5.67
C GLU A 198 15.43 -0.54 4.38
N ALA A 199 14.94 0.69 4.49
CA ALA A 199 14.66 1.53 3.34
C ALA A 199 15.87 2.37 2.94
N ARG A 200 16.88 1.73 2.33
CA ARG A 200 18.04 2.43 1.78
C ARG A 200 17.58 3.49 0.75
N LYS A 201 17.85 4.76 1.04
CA LYS A 201 17.49 5.91 0.19
C LYS A 201 18.19 5.82 -1.18
N ASN A 202 17.53 6.33 -2.22
CA ASN A 202 18.13 6.49 -3.56
C ASN A 202 19.44 7.30 -3.46
N ALA A 203 20.47 6.90 -4.21
CA ALA A 203 21.76 7.61 -4.27
C ALA A 203 21.62 9.11 -4.63
N LYS A 204 20.59 9.48 -5.42
CA LYS A 204 20.26 10.88 -5.77
C LYS A 204 19.64 11.68 -4.60
N SER A 205 19.01 11.03 -3.63
CA SER A 205 18.40 11.67 -2.46
C SER A 205 19.42 11.96 -1.36
N GLN A 206 20.50 11.15 -1.26
CA GLN A 206 21.58 11.37 -0.30
C GLN A 206 22.32 12.70 -0.52
N GLN A 207 22.40 13.19 -1.76
CA GLN A 207 23.13 14.41 -2.10
C GLN A 207 22.35 15.70 -1.74
N LYS A 208 21.02 15.64 -1.69
CA LYS A 208 20.15 16.81 -1.42
C LYS A 208 19.87 17.02 0.08
N GLU A 209 19.98 15.95 0.87
CA GLU A 209 19.69 15.95 2.30
C GLU A 209 20.86 16.44 3.16
N ASN A 210 22.11 16.30 2.69
CA ASN A 210 23.29 16.81 3.40
C ASN A 210 23.36 18.35 3.47
N LEU A 211 22.57 19.08 2.68
CA LEU A 211 22.53 20.55 2.67
C LEU A 211 21.35 21.14 3.49
N SER A 212 20.38 20.32 3.90
CA SER A 212 19.09 20.80 4.44
C SER A 212 18.72 20.21 5.80
N ARG A 213 19.72 19.78 6.58
CA ARG A 213 19.52 19.26 7.94
C ARG A 213 19.50 20.42 8.95
N CYS A 214 18.39 21.15 8.99
CA CYS A 214 18.01 21.90 10.18
C CYS A 214 16.48 22.00 10.31
N SER A 215 15.99 21.65 11.50
CA SER A 215 14.64 21.87 12.04
C SER A 215 13.51 20.96 11.53
N GLY A 216 13.01 20.06 12.40
CA GLY A 216 11.67 19.48 12.25
C GLY A 216 11.35 18.11 12.89
N TYR A 217 12.33 17.26 13.20
CA TYR A 217 12.08 15.86 13.61
C TYR A 217 12.59 15.47 15.01
N SER A 218 13.06 16.44 15.81
CA SER A 218 13.80 16.16 17.05
C SER A 218 12.95 15.72 18.25
N LEU A 219 11.65 16.04 18.31
CA LEU A 219 10.84 15.78 19.51
C LEU A 219 10.27 14.35 19.57
N LEU A 220 9.78 13.81 18.45
CA LEU A 220 9.27 12.44 18.41
C LEU A 220 10.42 11.42 18.48
N GLU A 221 11.55 11.73 17.85
CA GLU A 221 12.76 10.88 17.89
C GLU A 221 13.37 10.87 19.31
N LYS A 222 13.35 12.01 20.03
CA LYS A 222 13.71 12.07 21.45
C LYS A 222 12.70 11.37 22.36
N ALA A 223 11.40 11.43 22.07
CA ALA A 223 10.38 10.72 22.84
C ALA A 223 10.51 9.19 22.67
N VAL A 224 10.78 8.72 21.45
CA VAL A 224 11.00 7.31 21.14
C VAL A 224 12.35 6.81 21.68
N SER A 225 13.41 7.63 21.65
CA SER A 225 14.70 7.25 22.25
C SER A 225 14.67 7.28 23.78
N CYS A 226 13.91 8.19 24.39
CA CYS A 226 13.67 8.23 25.83
C CYS A 226 12.84 7.03 26.31
N GLY A 227 11.80 6.64 25.55
CA GLY A 227 11.04 5.42 25.80
C GLY A 227 11.86 4.12 25.64
N MET A 228 12.91 4.12 24.81
CA MET A 228 13.86 3.00 24.72
C MET A 228 14.91 3.01 25.85
N ARG A 229 15.30 4.19 26.37
CA ARG A 229 16.23 4.30 27.51
C ARG A 229 15.61 3.88 28.85
N LEU A 230 14.30 4.03 29.02
CA LEU A 230 13.59 3.59 30.23
C LEU A 230 13.47 2.06 30.37
N ARG A 231 13.92 1.28 29.37
CA ARG A 231 13.91 -0.20 29.37
C ARG A 231 15.29 -0.83 29.51
N GLU A 232 16.31 -0.06 29.91
CA GLU A 232 17.67 -0.57 30.11
C GLU A 232 18.01 -0.92 31.57
N GLU A 233 17.14 -0.64 32.54
CA GLU A 233 17.45 -0.87 33.98
C GLU A 233 16.62 -1.96 34.68
N VAL A 234 15.66 -2.62 34.01
CA VAL A 234 14.82 -3.64 34.66
C VAL A 234 14.83 -4.94 33.84
N GLU A 235 15.32 -6.01 34.48
CA GLU A 235 15.47 -7.42 34.01
C GLU A 235 16.75 -7.84 33.29
N THR A 236 17.91 -7.47 33.84
CA THR A 236 19.19 -8.14 33.58
C THR A 236 19.42 -9.30 34.56
N SER A 237 19.09 -10.53 34.16
CA SER A 237 19.78 -11.74 34.66
C SER A 237 19.32 -13.02 33.96
N PHE A 238 18.05 -13.13 33.57
CA PHE A 238 17.52 -14.41 33.07
C PHE A 238 17.51 -14.53 31.54
N LEU A 239 17.16 -13.45 30.82
CA LEU A 239 17.11 -13.47 29.35
C LEU A 239 18.51 -13.45 28.69
N GLN A 240 19.54 -12.97 29.38
CA GLN A 240 20.86 -12.78 28.78
C GLN A 240 21.56 -14.11 28.40
N ARG A 241 21.18 -15.22 29.04
CA ARG A 241 21.87 -16.52 28.91
C ARG A 241 21.29 -17.44 27.83
N MET A 242 20.04 -17.21 27.41
CA MET A 242 19.40 -17.90 26.27
C MET A 242 19.62 -17.17 24.93
N TRP A 243 20.10 -15.93 24.96
CA TRP A 243 19.95 -14.96 23.85
C TRP A 243 21.22 -14.64 23.06
N SER A 244 22.31 -15.34 23.33
CA SER A 244 23.63 -15.06 22.74
C SER A 244 24.20 -16.28 21.99
N THR A 245 23.65 -16.68 20.84
CA THR A 245 24.36 -17.41 19.74
C THR A 245 23.44 -17.91 18.61
N ILE A 246 22.68 -17.05 17.94
CA ILE A 246 22.21 -17.37 16.57
C ILE A 246 22.41 -16.12 15.71
N ARG A 247 23.62 -15.98 15.18
CA ARG A 247 23.97 -14.99 14.16
C ARG A 247 24.13 -15.75 12.84
N HIS A 248 23.34 -15.39 11.84
CA HIS A 248 23.52 -15.91 10.48
C HIS A 248 24.56 -15.06 9.75
N SER A 249 25.47 -15.70 9.04
CA SER A 249 26.52 -15.05 8.22
C SER A 249 25.94 -14.14 7.14
N SER A 250 24.73 -14.41 6.65
CA SER A 250 24.08 -13.65 5.58
C SER A 250 23.32 -12.39 6.04
N CYS A 251 23.23 -12.12 7.36
CA CYS A 251 22.41 -11.02 7.88
C CYS A 251 23.23 -9.75 8.18
N PRO A 252 22.85 -8.57 7.67
CA PRO A 252 23.63 -7.33 7.78
C PRO A 252 23.44 -6.58 9.13
N HIS A 253 22.90 -7.22 10.17
CA HIS A 253 22.57 -6.57 11.43
C HIS A 253 23.60 -6.88 12.55
N GLU A 254 23.77 -5.93 13.47
CA GLU A 254 24.75 -6.03 14.56
C GLU A 254 24.26 -6.88 15.74
N TYR A 255 22.94 -6.99 15.93
CA TYR A 255 22.29 -7.73 17.03
C TYR A 255 21.92 -9.18 16.66
N SER A 256 21.34 -9.96 17.59
CA SER A 256 20.86 -11.32 17.32
C SER A 256 19.68 -11.35 16.34
N CYS A 257 19.59 -12.39 15.49
CA CYS A 257 18.52 -12.50 14.48
C CYS A 257 17.11 -12.52 15.10
N PHE A 258 16.99 -13.12 16.30
CA PHE A 258 15.74 -13.11 17.06
C PHE A 258 15.36 -11.71 17.52
N PHE A 259 16.30 -10.97 18.10
CA PHE A 259 16.07 -9.58 18.52
C PHE A 259 15.70 -8.70 17.30
N TYR A 260 16.33 -8.94 16.15
CA TYR A 260 15.99 -8.25 14.90
C TYR A 260 14.55 -8.57 14.44
N CYS A 261 14.10 -9.82 14.50
CA CYS A 261 12.71 -10.18 14.17
C CYS A 261 11.72 -9.61 15.19
N LEU A 262 12.05 -9.69 16.48
CA LEU A 262 11.23 -9.19 17.58
C LEU A 262 11.08 -7.66 17.52
N GLN A 263 12.14 -6.93 17.20
CA GLN A 263 12.09 -5.49 16.95
C GLN A 263 11.22 -5.16 15.72
N GLY A 264 11.21 -6.04 14.72
CA GLY A 264 10.35 -5.91 13.54
C GLY A 264 8.88 -6.18 13.82
N PHE A 265 8.58 -6.89 14.91
CA PHE A 265 7.22 -7.08 15.40
C PHE A 265 6.77 -5.94 16.32
N LEU A 266 7.53 -5.67 17.38
CA LEU A 266 7.15 -4.76 18.46
C LEU A 266 6.92 -3.33 17.99
N ARG A 267 7.79 -2.80 17.12
CA ARG A 267 7.69 -1.41 16.67
C ARG A 267 6.38 -1.16 15.87
N PRO A 268 6.09 -1.90 14.78
CA PRO A 268 4.81 -1.77 14.09
C PRO A 268 3.59 -2.10 14.94
N PHE A 269 3.70 -3.08 15.84
CA PHE A 269 2.61 -3.48 16.74
C PHE A 269 2.18 -2.32 17.63
N LEU A 270 3.13 -1.70 18.33
CA LEU A 270 2.86 -0.58 19.22
C LEU A 270 2.32 0.62 18.44
N MET A 271 2.87 0.90 17.25
CA MET A 271 2.39 2.00 16.40
C MET A 271 0.94 1.78 15.94
N GLY A 272 0.61 0.58 15.45
CA GLY A 272 -0.75 0.24 15.03
C GLY A 272 -1.75 0.37 16.18
N TYR A 273 -1.37 -0.15 17.34
CA TYR A 273 -2.16 -0.09 18.55
C TYR A 273 -2.39 1.35 19.02
N VAL A 274 -1.34 2.17 19.09
CA VAL A 274 -1.41 3.57 19.53
C VAL A 274 -2.18 4.42 18.53
N ALA A 275 -1.96 4.27 17.22
CA ALA A 275 -2.63 5.08 16.20
C ALA A 275 -4.15 4.91 16.21
N LEU A 276 -4.64 3.66 16.32
CA LEU A 276 -6.08 3.40 16.40
C LEU A 276 -6.68 3.82 17.74
N SER A 277 -5.96 3.57 18.83
CA SER A 277 -6.39 4.01 20.15
C SER A 277 -6.53 5.53 20.18
N ALA A 278 -5.53 6.27 19.68
CA ALA A 278 -5.56 7.72 19.59
C ALA A 278 -6.69 8.23 18.67
N SER A 279 -6.87 7.63 17.48
CA SER A 279 -7.95 8.01 16.56
C SER A 279 -9.34 7.84 17.19
N ARG A 280 -9.57 6.78 17.96
CA ARG A 280 -10.83 6.58 18.68
C ARG A 280 -11.01 7.52 19.85
N CYS A 281 -9.94 7.79 20.61
CA CYS A 281 -9.98 8.79 21.66
C CYS A 281 -10.38 10.16 21.11
N ILE A 282 -9.87 10.54 19.92
CA ILE A 282 -10.25 11.79 19.25
C ILE A 282 -11.71 11.74 18.78
N SER A 283 -12.14 10.64 18.15
CA SER A 283 -13.51 10.48 17.65
C SER A 283 -14.58 10.44 18.76
N LEU A 284 -14.21 10.01 19.96
CA LEU A 284 -15.11 9.85 21.12
C LEU A 284 -14.86 10.89 22.21
N GLY A 285 -14.03 11.91 21.94
CA GLY A 285 -13.47 12.80 22.96
C GLY A 285 -14.49 13.44 23.90
N ARG A 286 -15.66 13.86 23.39
CA ARG A 286 -16.72 14.45 24.23
C ARG A 286 -17.35 13.44 25.20
N LYS A 287 -17.47 12.16 24.82
CA LYS A 287 -17.99 11.08 25.68
C LYS A 287 -16.93 10.55 26.64
N LEU A 288 -15.66 10.62 26.24
CA LEU A 288 -14.52 10.14 27.02
C LEU A 288 -14.22 11.04 28.24
N ILE A 289 -14.51 12.34 28.13
CA ILE A 289 -14.39 13.29 29.25
C ILE A 289 -15.47 13.02 30.32
N SER A 290 -16.65 12.54 29.90
CA SER A 290 -17.75 12.22 30.82
C SER A 290 -17.57 10.86 31.51
N ASP A 291 -16.98 9.86 30.84
CA ASP A 291 -16.75 8.51 31.39
C ASP A 291 -15.32 8.01 31.12
N PRO A 292 -14.40 8.09 32.10
CA PRO A 292 -13.00 7.67 31.91
C PRO A 292 -12.82 6.15 31.88
N SER A 293 -13.77 5.36 32.38
CA SER A 293 -13.73 3.88 32.35
C SER A 293 -13.83 3.31 30.93
N LEU A 294 -14.49 4.04 30.02
CA LEU A 294 -14.55 3.74 28.59
C LEU A 294 -13.16 3.71 27.95
N LEU A 295 -12.18 4.43 28.49
CA LEU A 295 -10.82 4.49 27.97
C LEU A 295 -10.10 3.13 28.07
N PHE A 296 -10.26 2.43 29.20
CA PHE A 296 -9.67 1.11 29.41
C PHE A 296 -10.36 0.04 28.56
N SER A 297 -11.69 0.14 28.42
CA SER A 297 -12.47 -0.73 27.52
C SER A 297 -12.12 -0.51 26.04
N LEU A 298 -11.85 0.74 25.64
CA LEU A 298 -11.44 1.10 24.28
C LEU A 298 -10.01 0.63 23.98
N LEU A 299 -9.08 0.71 24.95
CA LEU A 299 -7.73 0.19 24.82
C LEU A 299 -7.71 -1.33 24.66
N SER A 300 -8.49 -2.05 25.47
CA SER A 300 -8.54 -3.53 25.45
C SER A 300 -9.37 -4.11 24.30
N GLU A 301 -9.87 -3.28 23.38
CA GLU A 301 -10.74 -3.75 22.31
C GLU A 301 -9.97 -4.64 21.32
N LYS A 302 -10.52 -5.83 21.03
CA LYS A 302 -9.92 -6.84 20.12
C LYS A 302 -9.51 -6.26 18.77
N ARG A 303 -10.23 -5.25 18.28
CA ARG A 303 -9.93 -4.56 17.01
C ARG A 303 -8.61 -3.77 17.03
N ASN A 304 -8.24 -3.17 18.16
CA ASN A 304 -6.97 -2.44 18.30
C ASN A 304 -5.79 -3.40 18.38
N LEU A 305 -5.96 -4.49 19.14
CA LEU A 305 -5.00 -5.58 19.22
C LEU A 305 -4.83 -6.29 17.86
N SER A 306 -5.91 -6.51 17.12
CA SER A 306 -5.86 -7.14 15.81
C SER A 306 -5.06 -6.33 14.78
N LEU A 307 -5.18 -5.00 14.77
CA LEU A 307 -4.34 -4.20 13.87
C LEU A 307 -2.87 -4.20 14.31
N GLY A 308 -2.61 -4.07 15.61
CA GLY A 308 -1.24 -4.19 16.14
C GLY A 308 -0.61 -5.51 15.74
N LEU A 309 -1.32 -6.63 15.96
CA LEU A 309 -0.89 -7.97 15.56
C LEU A 309 -0.64 -8.09 14.06
N PHE A 310 -1.50 -7.49 13.24
CA PHE A 310 -1.33 -7.47 11.79
C PHE A 310 -0.06 -6.72 11.37
N LEU A 311 0.14 -5.49 11.86
CA LEU A 311 1.30 -4.67 11.53
C LEU A 311 2.60 -5.26 12.06
N GLY A 312 2.59 -5.78 13.28
CA GLY A 312 3.74 -6.47 13.88
C GLY A 312 4.07 -7.77 13.14
N GLY A 313 3.07 -8.60 12.86
CA GLY A 313 3.23 -9.85 12.12
C GLY A 313 3.76 -9.60 10.70
N PHE A 314 3.29 -8.54 10.05
CA PHE A 314 3.82 -8.08 8.76
C PHE A 314 5.31 -7.72 8.85
N GLY A 315 5.74 -6.91 9.82
CA GLY A 315 7.15 -6.55 9.98
C GLY A 315 8.05 -7.75 10.30
N ALA A 316 7.58 -8.69 11.14
CA ALA A 316 8.30 -9.93 11.45
C ALA A 316 8.45 -10.86 10.23
N THR A 317 7.36 -11.11 9.50
CA THR A 317 7.38 -11.97 8.30
C THR A 317 8.30 -11.41 7.22
N PHE A 318 8.35 -10.09 7.02
CA PHE A 318 9.31 -9.46 6.11
C PHE A 318 10.77 -9.77 6.49
N ARG A 319 11.12 -9.55 7.76
CA ARG A 319 12.50 -9.80 8.26
C ARG A 319 12.87 -11.27 8.23
N LEU A 320 11.91 -12.17 8.48
CA LEU A 320 12.07 -13.62 8.35
C LEU A 320 12.28 -14.05 6.90
N LEU A 321 11.49 -13.55 5.94
CA LEU A 321 11.65 -13.89 4.53
C LEU A 321 12.99 -13.42 3.97
N ARG A 322 13.46 -12.24 4.40
CA ARG A 322 14.79 -11.75 4.03
C ARG A 322 15.90 -12.68 4.47
N ARG A 323 15.79 -13.30 5.65
CA ARG A 323 16.76 -14.30 6.15
C ARG A 323 16.93 -15.48 5.17
N HIS A 324 15.84 -15.90 4.52
CA HIS A 324 15.85 -17.01 3.57
C HIS A 324 16.27 -16.61 2.15
N LEU A 325 16.05 -15.35 1.75
CA LEU A 325 16.31 -14.87 0.39
C LEU A 325 17.75 -14.36 0.16
N THR A 326 18.57 -14.18 1.20
CA THR A 326 19.99 -13.75 1.11
C THR A 326 21.00 -14.91 1.11
N ILE A 327 20.59 -16.09 0.62
CA ILE A 327 21.49 -17.22 0.30
C ILE A 327 21.80 -17.15 -1.20
#